data_AF-A0A3D2IHJ4-F1
#
_entry.id   AF-A0A3D2IHJ4-F1
#
_cell.length_a   1.000
_cell.length_b   1.000
_cell.length_c   1.000
_cell.angle_alpha   90.00
_cell.angle_beta   90.00
_cell.angle_gamma   90.00
#
_symmetry.space_group_name_H-M   'P 1'
#
loop_
_entity.id
_entity.type
_entity.pdbx_description
1 polymer ?
#
loop_
_entity_poly.entity_id
_entity_poly.type
_entity_poly.pdbx_seq_one_letter_code
_entity_poly.pdbx_strand_id
1 'polypeptide(L)'
;MKLLIVNTDVLIVIKRSLLFLFMMLMLINCSRVVLEGDRENRNIRITDPYKGTVTIRFQFINNLVVIPARVNNSPELKFILDTGAGRTIITELGADQSFEIEYEENILLNGLGKGEPLSALISRGNRVFLKDIEGKEQSVVFILEGRFNISGFMGTQVNGLLGYDIFDNFIV
;
A
#
# COMPACT_ATOMS: atom_id res chain seq x y z
N MET A 1 62.86 -18.56 -27.47
CA MET A 1 62.36 -17.80 -26.30
C MET A 1 61.54 -16.63 -26.84
N LYS A 2 60.19 -16.68 -26.76
CA LYS A 2 59.31 -15.61 -27.29
C LYS A 2 58.86 -14.72 -26.13
N LEU A 3 59.16 -13.43 -26.23
CA LEU A 3 58.75 -12.40 -25.27
C LEU A 3 57.35 -11.89 -25.66
N LEU A 4 56.41 -11.87 -24.70
CA LEU A 4 55.08 -11.29 -24.89
C LEU A 4 55.16 -9.79 -24.54
N ILE A 5 55.10 -8.93 -25.55
CA ILE A 5 55.05 -7.48 -25.35
C ILE A 5 53.59 -7.13 -25.00
N VAL A 6 53.33 -6.86 -23.73
CA VAL A 6 52.02 -6.37 -23.28
C VAL A 6 51.95 -4.87 -23.61
N ASN A 7 51.34 -4.55 -24.74
CA ASN A 7 51.12 -3.18 -25.17
C ASN A 7 50.04 -2.51 -24.29
N THR A 8 50.29 -1.28 -23.82
CA THR A 8 49.38 -0.50 -22.97
C THR A 8 48.00 -0.32 -23.59
N ASP A 9 47.93 -0.31 -24.93
CA ASP A 9 46.68 -0.17 -25.68
C ASP A 9 45.74 -1.36 -25.48
N VAL A 10 46.29 -2.59 -25.41
CA VAL A 10 45.50 -3.81 -25.19
C VAL A 10 44.91 -3.81 -23.78
N LEU A 11 45.66 -3.35 -22.79
CA LEU A 11 45.20 -3.25 -21.40
C LEU A 11 44.06 -2.22 -21.25
N ILE A 12 44.12 -1.12 -22.00
CA ILE A 12 43.09 -0.07 -22.02
C ILE A 12 41.80 -0.59 -22.67
N VAL A 13 41.89 -1.31 -23.78
CA VAL A 13 40.73 -1.91 -24.47
C VAL A 13 40.04 -2.94 -23.57
N ILE A 14 40.80 -3.81 -22.90
CA ILE A 14 40.24 -4.80 -21.97
C ILE A 14 39.56 -4.09 -20.79
N LYS A 15 40.16 -3.06 -20.19
CA LYS A 15 39.54 -2.29 -19.10
C LYS A 15 38.24 -1.59 -19.54
N ARG A 16 38.20 -0.99 -20.74
CA ARG A 16 36.98 -0.36 -21.28
C ARG A 16 35.88 -1.39 -21.53
N SER A 17 36.22 -2.57 -22.05
CA SER A 17 35.26 -3.66 -22.26
C SER A 17 34.73 -4.22 -20.93
N LEU A 18 35.56 -4.35 -19.90
CA LEU A 18 35.16 -4.81 -18.57
C LEU A 18 34.26 -3.79 -17.86
N LEU A 19 34.57 -2.49 -17.98
CA LEU A 19 33.77 -1.40 -17.43
C LEU A 19 32.38 -1.34 -18.09
N PHE A 20 32.32 -1.57 -19.41
CA PHE A 20 31.06 -1.61 -20.15
C PHE A 20 30.19 -2.81 -19.71
N LEU A 21 30.80 -3.99 -19.51
CA LEU A 21 30.11 -5.17 -19.01
C LEU A 21 29.58 -4.95 -17.58
N PHE A 22 30.36 -4.30 -16.72
CA PHE A 22 29.94 -3.95 -15.36
C PHE A 22 28.78 -2.95 -15.35
N MET A 23 28.83 -1.94 -16.22
CA MET A 23 27.73 -0.98 -16.40
C MET A 23 26.46 -1.65 -16.92
N MET A 24 26.60 -2.61 -17.84
CA MET A 24 25.48 -3.41 -18.35
C MET A 24 24.89 -4.31 -17.25
N LEU A 25 25.72 -4.89 -16.38
CA LEU A 25 25.27 -5.66 -15.21
C LEU A 25 24.50 -4.78 -14.21
N MET A 26 24.95 -3.53 -14.00
CA MET A 26 24.27 -2.55 -13.16
C MET A 26 22.89 -2.20 -13.72
N LEU A 27 22.73 -2.05 -15.04
CA LEU A 27 21.43 -1.79 -15.67
C LEU A 27 20.43 -2.95 -15.50
N ILE A 28 20.92 -4.19 -15.59
CA ILE A 28 20.09 -5.41 -15.39
C ILE A 28 19.63 -5.52 -13.93
N ASN A 29 20.48 -5.19 -12.96
CA ASN A 29 20.12 -5.21 -11.54
C ASN A 29 19.31 -3.98 -11.11
N CYS A 30 19.52 -2.82 -11.73
CA CYS A 30 18.74 -1.60 -11.47
C CYS A 30 17.27 -1.77 -11.88
N SER A 31 17.02 -2.47 -13.00
CA SER A 31 15.66 -2.82 -13.43
C SER A 31 14.95 -3.75 -12.43
N ARG A 32 15.69 -4.59 -11.69
CA ARG A 32 15.11 -5.44 -10.64
C ARG A 32 14.74 -4.64 -9.40
N VAL A 33 15.64 -3.77 -8.93
CA VAL A 33 15.44 -2.92 -7.74
C VAL A 33 14.27 -1.92 -7.91
N VAL A 34 14.05 -1.39 -9.11
CA VAL A 34 12.96 -0.43 -9.36
C VAL A 34 11.59 -1.11 -9.56
N LEU A 35 11.57 -2.39 -9.94
CA LEU A 35 10.32 -3.15 -10.17
C LEU A 35 9.83 -3.92 -8.94
N GLU A 36 10.63 -3.97 -7.88
CA GLU A 36 10.31 -4.52 -6.56
C GLU A 36 9.65 -3.47 -5.64
N GLY A 37 9.02 -2.45 -6.21
CA GLY A 37 8.01 -1.68 -5.49
C GLY A 37 6.77 -2.56 -5.30
N ASP A 38 6.63 -3.16 -4.11
CA ASP A 38 5.44 -3.78 -3.52
C ASP A 38 4.32 -4.13 -4.53
N ARG A 39 4.56 -5.09 -5.44
CA ARG A 39 3.45 -5.79 -6.10
C ARG A 39 2.88 -6.79 -5.09
N GLU A 40 2.14 -6.26 -4.13
CA GLU A 40 1.29 -7.07 -3.26
C GLU A 40 0.38 -7.91 -4.18
N ASN A 41 0.32 -9.22 -3.95
CA ASN A 41 -0.51 -10.12 -4.76
C ASN A 41 -1.98 -9.85 -4.39
N ARG A 42 -2.60 -8.86 -5.05
CA ARG A 42 -3.94 -8.33 -4.74
C ARG A 42 -5.03 -9.36 -5.01
N ASN A 43 -5.20 -10.27 -4.07
CA ASN A 43 -6.19 -11.34 -4.06
C ASN A 43 -7.57 -10.78 -3.67
N ILE A 44 -8.16 -9.97 -4.54
CA ILE A 44 -9.47 -9.35 -4.35
C ILE A 44 -10.51 -10.10 -5.19
N ARG A 45 -11.61 -10.49 -4.55
CA ARG A 45 -12.66 -11.30 -5.17
C ARG A 45 -14.05 -10.97 -4.64
N ILE A 46 -15.06 -11.26 -5.45
CA ILE A 46 -16.44 -11.38 -4.97
C ILE A 46 -16.55 -12.73 -4.24
N THR A 47 -17.12 -12.72 -3.03
CA THR A 47 -17.25 -13.90 -2.17
C THR A 47 -18.25 -14.91 -2.72
N ASP A 48 -19.28 -14.43 -3.42
CA ASP A 48 -20.22 -15.24 -4.19
C ASP A 48 -19.73 -15.39 -5.65
N PRO A 49 -19.21 -16.56 -6.04
CA PRO A 49 -18.65 -16.77 -7.39
C PRO A 49 -19.71 -16.72 -8.49
N TYR A 50 -21.01 -16.75 -8.15
CA TYR A 50 -22.11 -16.70 -9.11
C TYR A 50 -22.63 -15.27 -9.35
N LYS A 51 -22.15 -14.28 -8.59
CA LYS A 51 -22.47 -12.87 -8.80
C LYS A 51 -21.42 -12.17 -9.65
N GLY A 52 -21.87 -11.53 -10.72
CA GLY A 52 -21.03 -10.65 -11.55
C GLY A 52 -20.99 -9.18 -11.10
N THR A 53 -21.75 -8.79 -10.08
CA THR A 53 -21.86 -7.39 -9.63
C THR A 53 -22.15 -7.32 -8.14
N VAL A 54 -21.58 -6.31 -7.47
CA VAL A 54 -21.81 -6.01 -6.06
C VAL A 54 -22.30 -4.57 -5.92
N THR A 55 -23.47 -4.38 -5.31
CA THR A 55 -23.99 -3.04 -4.99
C THR A 55 -23.68 -2.70 -3.53
N ILE A 56 -22.91 -1.65 -3.28
CA ILE A 56 -22.55 -1.23 -1.91
C ILE A 56 -23.42 -0.03 -1.51
N ARG A 57 -23.98 -0.07 -0.29
CA ARG A 57 -24.68 1.09 0.29
C ARG A 57 -23.65 2.00 0.94
N PHE A 58 -23.81 3.30 0.75
CA PHE A 58 -22.95 4.31 1.33
C PHE A 58 -23.76 5.47 1.91
N GLN A 59 -23.15 6.24 2.78
CA GLN A 59 -23.64 7.53 3.24
C GLN A 59 -22.89 8.64 2.50
N PHE A 60 -23.60 9.68 2.08
CA PHE A 60 -22.99 10.85 1.47
C PHE A 60 -22.98 12.00 2.48
N ILE A 61 -21.81 12.30 3.04
CA ILE A 61 -21.64 13.25 4.15
C ILE A 61 -20.52 14.21 3.77
N ASN A 62 -20.76 15.52 3.86
CA ASN A 62 -19.77 16.55 3.50
C ASN A 62 -19.11 16.31 2.13
N ASN A 63 -19.91 15.87 1.15
CA ASN A 63 -19.47 15.53 -0.20
C ASN A 63 -18.53 14.33 -0.32
N LEU A 64 -18.42 13.52 0.74
CA LEU A 64 -17.61 12.31 0.80
C LEU A 64 -18.51 11.07 0.87
N VAL A 65 -18.07 10.02 0.19
CA VAL A 65 -18.69 8.70 0.23
C VAL A 65 -18.15 7.96 1.44
N VAL A 66 -19.03 7.66 2.40
CA VAL A 66 -18.71 6.90 3.60
C VAL A 66 -19.30 5.49 3.49
N ILE A 67 -18.45 4.48 3.55
CA ILE A 67 -18.81 3.07 3.39
C ILE A 67 -18.39 2.23 4.59
N PRO A 68 -19.20 1.24 4.98
CA PRO A 68 -18.82 0.26 5.99
C PRO A 68 -17.86 -0.79 5.41
N ALA A 69 -16.79 -1.09 6.13
CA ALA A 69 -15.91 -2.23 5.84
C ALA A 69 -15.38 -2.85 7.13
N ARG A 70 -14.86 -4.07 7.06
CA ARG A 70 -14.19 -4.74 8.18
C ARG A 70 -12.74 -5.06 7.81
N VAL A 71 -11.85 -4.95 8.77
CA VAL A 71 -10.46 -5.38 8.66
C VAL A 71 -10.24 -6.53 9.63
N ASN A 72 -9.79 -7.66 9.11
CA ASN A 72 -9.64 -8.91 9.86
C ASN A 72 -10.91 -9.29 10.63
N ASN A 73 -10.82 -9.37 11.96
CA ASN A 73 -11.92 -9.69 12.86
C ASN A 73 -12.52 -8.45 13.54
N SER A 74 -12.25 -7.24 13.01
CA SER A 74 -12.80 -6.00 13.55
C SER A 74 -14.33 -5.98 13.48
N PRO A 75 -15.01 -5.20 14.34
CA PRO A 75 -16.36 -4.76 14.04
C PRO A 75 -16.41 -3.98 12.72
N GLU A 76 -17.61 -3.67 12.26
CA GLU A 76 -17.79 -2.80 11.10
C GLU A 76 -17.27 -1.39 11.40
N LEU A 77 -16.32 -0.95 10.59
CA LEU A 77 -15.69 0.36 10.64
C LEU A 77 -16.22 1.22 9.49
N LYS A 78 -16.30 2.53 9.71
CA LYS A 78 -16.74 3.50 8.71
C LYS A 78 -15.55 4.15 8.04
N PHE A 79 -15.49 4.08 6.72
CA PHE A 79 -14.38 4.65 5.96
C PHE A 79 -14.87 5.66 4.94
N ILE A 80 -14.11 6.73 4.76
CA ILE A 80 -14.23 7.56 3.55
C ILE A 80 -13.57 6.78 2.41
N LEU A 81 -14.27 6.67 1.28
CA LEU A 81 -13.66 6.15 0.06
C LEU A 81 -12.71 7.20 -0.53
N ASP A 82 -11.42 6.88 -0.60
CA ASP A 82 -10.39 7.79 -1.10
C ASP A 82 -9.54 7.12 -2.19
N THR A 83 -9.76 7.52 -3.44
CA THR A 83 -9.00 6.99 -4.58
C THR A 83 -7.56 7.49 -4.63
N GLY A 84 -7.23 8.56 -3.89
CA GLY A 84 -5.87 9.06 -3.73
C GLY A 84 -5.04 8.24 -2.74
N ALA A 85 -5.69 7.42 -1.91
CA ALA A 85 -5.02 6.50 -1.01
C ALA A 85 -4.74 5.16 -1.70
N GLY A 86 -3.47 4.76 -1.71
CA GLY A 86 -3.05 3.47 -2.28
C GLY A 86 -3.23 2.28 -1.35
N ARG A 87 -3.61 2.52 -0.08
CA ARG A 87 -3.82 1.51 0.96
C ARG A 87 -4.94 1.94 1.88
N THR A 88 -5.55 1.00 2.59
CA THR A 88 -6.48 1.30 3.69
C THR A 88 -5.73 1.95 4.86
N ILE A 89 -6.24 3.07 5.36
CA ILE A 89 -5.67 3.82 6.49
C ILE A 89 -6.71 3.86 7.61
N ILE A 90 -6.31 3.47 8.82
CA ILE A 90 -7.10 3.55 10.04
C ILE A 90 -6.51 4.61 10.96
N THR A 91 -7.37 5.49 11.45
CA THR A 91 -6.98 6.72 12.16
C THR A 91 -7.52 6.76 13.57
N GLU A 92 -8.62 6.04 13.82
CA GLU A 92 -9.21 5.88 15.13
C GLU A 92 -9.75 4.45 15.30
N LEU A 93 -9.34 3.82 16.39
CA LEU A 93 -9.93 2.57 16.87
C LEU A 93 -10.90 2.91 17.99
N GLY A 94 -12.09 2.30 18.00
CA GLY A 94 -13.02 2.48 19.11
C GLY A 94 -12.39 2.04 20.44
N ALA A 95 -12.83 2.64 21.55
CA ALA A 95 -12.23 2.43 22.89
C ALA A 95 -12.14 0.94 23.32
N ASP A 96 -13.00 0.09 22.77
CA ASP A 96 -13.08 -1.35 23.11
C ASP A 96 -12.48 -2.26 22.02
N GLN A 97 -11.78 -1.68 21.04
CA GLN A 97 -11.34 -2.37 19.82
C GLN A 97 -9.85 -2.67 19.86
N SER A 98 -9.46 -3.68 20.65
CA SER A 98 -8.17 -4.35 20.47
C SER A 98 -8.35 -5.53 19.51
N PHE A 99 -8.36 -5.29 18.20
CA PHE A 99 -8.17 -6.39 17.27
C PHE A 99 -6.66 -6.63 17.09
N GLU A 100 -6.25 -7.89 17.16
CA GLU A 100 -4.87 -8.31 16.93
C GLU A 100 -4.51 -7.98 15.48
N ILE A 101 -3.76 -6.90 15.32
CA ILE A 101 -3.07 -6.56 14.10
C ILE A 101 -1.64 -6.96 14.34
N GLU A 102 -1.11 -7.86 13.52
CA GLU A 102 0.31 -8.15 13.52
C GLU A 102 1.02 -6.95 12.88
N TYR A 103 1.70 -6.17 13.73
CA TYR A 103 2.46 -5.00 13.30
C TYR A 103 3.84 -5.43 12.84
N GLU A 104 4.23 -4.98 11.65
CA GLU A 104 5.55 -5.31 11.10
C GLU A 104 6.55 -4.18 11.30
N GLU A 105 6.14 -2.93 11.06
CA GLU A 105 7.07 -1.81 10.97
C GLU A 105 6.44 -0.47 11.37
N ASN A 106 7.24 0.44 11.94
CA ASN A 106 6.91 1.84 12.10
C ASN A 106 7.35 2.62 10.87
N ILE A 107 6.43 3.36 10.26
CA ILE A 107 6.69 4.19 9.09
C ILE A 107 6.31 5.65 9.38
N LEU A 108 6.91 6.57 8.62
CA LEU A 108 6.52 7.97 8.61
C LEU A 108 5.71 8.26 7.36
N LEU A 109 4.44 8.63 7.54
CA LEU A 109 3.55 9.00 6.46
C LEU A 109 3.64 10.49 6.13
N ASN A 110 3.85 10.76 4.85
CA ASN A 110 3.81 12.09 4.28
C ASN A 110 2.51 12.27 3.48
N GLY A 111 2.09 13.53 3.25
CA GLY A 111 1.00 13.81 2.30
C GLY A 111 -0.42 13.85 2.87
N LEU A 112 -0.60 13.72 4.20
CA LEU A 112 -1.89 13.90 4.87
C LEU A 112 -2.24 15.37 5.17
N GLY A 113 -1.51 16.31 4.55
CA GLY A 113 -1.73 17.75 4.70
C GLY A 113 -0.43 18.54 4.84
N LYS A 114 -0.55 19.77 5.35
CA LYS A 114 0.60 20.62 5.69
C LYS A 114 1.05 20.29 7.11
N GLY A 115 2.29 19.87 7.27
CA GLY A 115 2.87 19.59 8.59
C GLY A 115 4.00 18.57 8.54
N GLU A 116 4.46 18.19 9.72
CA GLU A 116 5.45 17.14 9.91
C GLU A 116 4.87 15.77 9.53
N PRO A 117 5.71 14.80 9.14
CA PRO A 117 5.28 13.43 8.88
C PRO A 117 4.55 12.82 10.08
N LEU A 118 3.52 12.01 9.84
CA LEU A 118 2.80 11.30 10.90
C LEU A 118 3.42 9.92 11.14
N SER A 119 3.62 9.57 12.41
CA SER A 119 4.02 8.22 12.80
C SER A 119 2.86 7.25 12.60
N ALA A 120 3.13 6.12 11.94
CA ALA A 120 2.15 5.11 11.65
C ALA A 120 2.74 3.70 11.75
N LEU A 121 1.89 2.71 12.01
CA LEU A 121 2.23 1.29 11.94
C LEU A 121 1.71 0.72 10.63
N ILE A 122 2.53 -0.08 9.96
CA ILE A 122 2.07 -0.89 8.84
C ILE A 122 1.87 -2.33 9.28
N SER A 123 0.76 -2.91 8.85
CA SER A 123 0.45 -4.33 8.97
C SER A 123 0.19 -4.88 7.59
N ARG A 124 0.76 -6.05 7.27
CA ARG A 124 0.54 -6.76 6.02
C ARG A 124 -0.21 -8.06 6.29
N GLY A 125 -0.67 -8.73 5.23
CA GLY A 125 -1.39 -10.01 5.38
C GLY A 125 -2.85 -9.86 5.84
N ASN A 126 -3.41 -8.64 5.83
CA ASN A 126 -4.75 -8.40 6.35
C ASN A 126 -5.83 -8.87 5.37
N ARG A 127 -7.01 -9.16 5.91
CA ARG A 127 -8.23 -9.33 5.13
C ARG A 127 -9.11 -8.11 5.25
N VAL A 128 -9.51 -7.52 4.13
CA VAL A 128 -10.45 -6.41 4.08
C VAL A 128 -11.75 -6.91 3.48
N PHE A 129 -12.85 -6.71 4.19
CA PHE A 129 -14.19 -7.14 3.77
C PHE A 129 -15.06 -5.92 3.52
N LEU A 130 -15.62 -5.85 2.30
CA LEU A 130 -16.55 -4.82 1.88
C LEU A 130 -17.78 -5.50 1.27
N LYS A 131 -18.83 -5.69 2.07
CA LYS A 131 -20.02 -6.45 1.66
C LYS A 131 -19.66 -7.85 1.11
N ASP A 132 -19.85 -8.09 -0.18
CA ASP A 132 -19.61 -9.35 -0.88
C ASP A 132 -18.21 -9.34 -1.53
N ILE A 133 -17.34 -8.40 -1.17
CA ILE A 133 -15.96 -8.30 -1.64
C ILE A 133 -15.02 -8.67 -0.50
N GLU A 134 -14.03 -9.52 -0.80
CA GLU A 134 -12.93 -9.87 0.10
C GLU A 134 -11.61 -9.58 -0.61
N GLY A 135 -10.81 -8.68 -0.02
CA GLY A 135 -9.39 -8.51 -0.34
C GLY A 135 -8.54 -9.27 0.67
N LYS A 136 -7.65 -10.15 0.18
CA LYS A 136 -6.68 -10.89 1.01
C LYS A 136 -5.28 -10.35 0.83
N GLU A 137 -4.43 -10.60 1.82
CA GLU A 137 -3.03 -10.17 1.81
C GLU A 137 -2.91 -8.65 1.57
N GLN A 138 -3.74 -7.87 2.26
CA GLN A 138 -3.79 -6.42 2.12
C GLN A 138 -2.91 -5.74 3.17
N SER A 139 -2.24 -4.67 2.76
CA SER A 139 -1.55 -3.76 3.67
C SER A 139 -2.53 -2.75 4.29
N VAL A 140 -2.51 -2.61 5.61
CA VAL A 140 -3.31 -1.65 6.36
C VAL A 140 -2.38 -0.78 7.20
N VAL A 141 -2.61 0.53 7.19
CA VAL A 141 -1.80 1.50 7.92
C VAL A 141 -2.58 2.09 9.08
N PHE A 142 -1.99 2.11 10.27
CA PHE A 142 -2.58 2.65 11.49
C PHE A 142 -1.86 3.91 11.92
N ILE A 143 -2.56 5.04 12.02
CA ILE A 143 -1.98 6.29 12.52
C ILE A 143 -1.89 6.23 14.05
N LEU A 144 -0.69 6.46 14.60
CA LEU A 144 -0.44 6.36 16.04
C LEU A 144 -0.83 7.62 16.83
N GLU A 145 -0.72 8.81 16.24
CA GLU A 145 -0.81 10.08 16.99
C GLU A 145 -1.76 11.14 16.38
N GLY A 146 -2.84 11.44 17.11
CA GLY A 146 -3.08 12.73 17.78
C GLY A 146 -3.50 13.98 16.98
N ARG A 147 -3.39 14.04 15.65
CA ARG A 147 -3.81 15.25 14.89
C ARG A 147 -4.78 15.00 13.75
N PHE A 148 -4.90 13.77 13.30
CA PHE A 148 -5.76 13.44 12.17
C PHE A 148 -7.16 13.06 12.67
N ASN A 149 -7.95 14.07 13.04
CA ASN A 149 -9.31 13.89 13.57
C ASN A 149 -10.35 13.99 12.44
N ILE A 150 -10.49 12.92 11.65
CA ILE A 150 -11.51 12.85 10.59
C ILE A 150 -12.91 12.98 11.19
N SER A 151 -13.19 12.25 12.26
CA SER A 151 -14.52 12.24 12.90
C SER A 151 -14.99 13.63 13.32
N GLY A 152 -14.10 14.45 13.87
CA GLY A 152 -14.38 15.82 14.25
C GLY A 152 -14.76 16.70 13.06
N PHE A 153 -14.09 16.53 11.91
CA PHE A 153 -14.45 17.23 10.67
C PHE A 153 -15.78 16.73 10.08
N MET A 154 -16.03 15.43 10.17
CA MET A 154 -17.22 14.80 9.60
C MET A 154 -18.48 14.99 10.46
N GLY A 155 -18.33 15.35 11.74
CA GLY A 155 -19.45 15.44 12.70
C GLY A 155 -20.08 14.10 13.04
N THR A 156 -19.46 12.99 12.61
CA THR A 156 -19.85 11.61 12.87
C THR A 156 -18.58 10.76 12.95
N GLN A 157 -18.66 9.63 13.64
CA GLN A 157 -17.56 8.67 13.68
C GLN A 157 -17.19 8.17 12.27
N VAL A 158 -15.91 8.27 11.93
CA VAL A 158 -15.26 7.79 10.72
C VAL A 158 -13.88 7.28 11.10
N ASN A 159 -13.67 5.98 10.93
CA ASN A 159 -12.50 5.25 11.40
C ASN A 159 -11.26 5.43 10.53
N GLY A 160 -11.42 5.91 9.30
CA GLY A 160 -10.30 6.18 8.42
C GLY A 160 -10.67 6.30 6.95
N LEU A 161 -9.71 5.95 6.09
CA LEU A 161 -9.80 6.00 4.63
C LEU A 161 -9.72 4.58 4.04
N LEU A 162 -10.60 4.26 3.10
CA LEU A 162 -10.53 3.04 2.30
C LEU A 162 -9.92 3.41 0.95
N GLY A 163 -8.75 2.82 0.67
CA GLY A 163 -8.03 3.07 -0.58
C GLY A 163 -8.73 2.49 -1.79
N TYR A 164 -8.24 2.86 -2.97
CA TYR A 164 -8.70 2.27 -4.23
C TYR A 164 -8.22 0.83 -4.44
N ASP A 165 -7.21 0.41 -3.68
CA ASP A 165 -6.64 -0.94 -3.73
C ASP A 165 -7.72 -2.03 -3.67
N ILE A 166 -8.71 -1.90 -2.79
CA ILE A 166 -9.82 -2.86 -2.64
C ILE A 166 -10.75 -2.92 -3.87
N PHE A 167 -10.65 -1.96 -4.79
CA PHE A 167 -11.44 -1.87 -6.02
C PHE A 167 -10.67 -2.16 -7.30
N ASP A 168 -9.34 -2.35 -7.23
CA ASP A 168 -8.46 -2.45 -8.40
C ASP A 168 -8.84 -3.53 -9.42
N ASN A 169 -9.51 -4.59 -8.98
CA ASN A 169 -9.95 -5.71 -9.84
C ASN A 169 -11.39 -5.56 -10.36
N PHE A 170 -12.05 -4.44 -10.10
CA PHE A 170 -13.44 -4.20 -10.48
C PHE A 170 -13.58 -2.98 -11.39
N ILE A 171 -14.60 -3.03 -12.24
CA ILE A 171 -15.10 -1.85 -12.93
C ILE A 171 -16.12 -1.20 -11.98
N VAL A 172 -15.90 0.06 -11.63
CA VAL A 172 -16.65 0.79 -10.58
C VAL A 172 -17.40 1.98 -11.17
#